data_AF-A0AB39V8C0-F1
#
_entry.id   AF-A0AB39V8C0-F1
#
_cell.length_a   1.000
_cell.length_b   1.000
_cell.length_c   1.000
_cell.angle_alpha   90.00
_cell.angle_beta   90.00
_cell.angle_gamma   90.00
#
_symmetry.space_group_name_H-M   'P 1'
#
loop_
_entity.id
_entity.type
_entity.pdbx_description
1 polymer ?
#
loop_
_entity_poly.entity_id
_entity_poly.type
_entity_poly.pdbx_seq_one_letter_code
_entity_poly.pdbx_strand_id
1 'polypeptide(L)'
;MNICIKSNIRRILIFFIITLALLCKSKSEKYVWYTPREVIANVDMLEPGDILILSKRPTLRSMWGHAAVLNEHKKIVEFPSYSAGYSESPLYAWQNINRKIAIFRLKGINDKFKSELFKEINDTVTKPYGLTFHKNFDKRLYCSQFIYLVFKKAGERVGRDIDLDSNGGGWVMPFDIMDSPLLENIKLYS
;
A
#
# COMPACT_ATOMS: atom_id res chain seq x y z
N MET A 1 0.52 -45.64 -36.92
CA MET A 1 1.22 -45.35 -35.66
C MET A 1 1.18 -43.85 -35.31
N ASN A 2 -0.01 -43.21 -35.30
CA ASN A 2 -0.14 -41.76 -35.03
C ASN A 2 -1.30 -41.39 -34.09
N ILE A 3 -2.19 -42.33 -33.77
CA ILE A 3 -3.38 -42.09 -32.92
C ILE A 3 -3.03 -42.29 -31.42
N CYS A 4 -2.15 -43.24 -31.11
CA CYS A 4 -1.77 -43.55 -29.73
C CYS A 4 -0.93 -42.43 -29.07
N ILE A 5 -0.07 -41.75 -29.83
CA ILE A 5 0.77 -40.63 -29.36
C ILE A 5 -0.08 -39.40 -29.04
N LYS A 6 -1.09 -39.08 -29.87
CA LYS A 6 -1.98 -37.92 -29.69
C LYS A 6 -2.86 -38.03 -28.42
N SER A 7 -3.32 -39.23 -28.10
CA SER A 7 -4.10 -39.52 -26.88
C SER A 7 -3.25 -39.33 -25.61
N ASN A 8 -1.99 -39.77 -25.63
CA ASN A 8 -1.08 -39.62 -24.50
C ASN A 8 -0.68 -38.16 -24.25
N ILE A 9 -0.46 -37.36 -25.30
CA ILE A 9 -0.19 -35.91 -25.16
C ILE A 9 -1.38 -35.19 -24.55
N ARG A 10 -2.62 -35.50 -24.96
CA ARG A 10 -3.84 -34.90 -24.38
C ARG A 10 -3.99 -35.25 -22.90
N ARG A 11 -3.69 -36.49 -22.51
CA ARG A 11 -3.72 -36.93 -21.09
C ARG A 11 -2.63 -36.26 -20.26
N ILE A 12 -1.43 -36.08 -20.81
CA ILE A 12 -0.33 -35.35 -20.15
C ILE A 12 -0.68 -33.87 -19.99
N LEU A 13 -1.27 -33.25 -21.00
CA LEU A 13 -1.71 -31.85 -20.95
C LEU A 13 -2.81 -31.65 -19.90
N ILE A 14 -3.79 -32.55 -19.86
CA ILE A 14 -4.85 -32.55 -18.83
C ILE A 14 -4.24 -32.77 -17.44
N PHE A 15 -3.28 -33.68 -17.30
CA PHE A 15 -2.57 -33.89 -16.04
C PHE A 15 -1.80 -32.63 -15.61
N PHE A 16 -1.13 -31.93 -16.52
CA PHE A 16 -0.46 -30.65 -16.25
C PHE A 16 -1.43 -29.53 -15.85
N ILE A 17 -2.61 -29.46 -16.49
CA ILE A 17 -3.66 -28.49 -16.13
C ILE A 17 -4.22 -28.81 -14.75
N ILE A 18 -4.44 -30.09 -14.44
CA ILE A 18 -4.95 -30.54 -13.14
C ILE A 18 -3.90 -30.34 -12.04
N THR A 19 -2.62 -30.62 -12.27
CA THR A 19 -1.55 -30.36 -11.29
C THR A 19 -1.33 -28.87 -11.08
N LEU A 20 -1.45 -28.04 -12.12
CA LEU A 20 -1.43 -26.58 -12.01
C LEU A 20 -2.65 -26.05 -11.24
N ALA A 21 -3.84 -26.64 -11.43
CA ALA A 21 -5.04 -26.32 -10.67
C ALA A 21 -4.97 -26.78 -9.21
N LEU A 22 -4.27 -27.89 -8.91
CA LEU A 22 -4.03 -28.38 -7.54
C LEU A 22 -2.93 -27.58 -6.81
N LEU A 23 -2.02 -26.92 -7.55
CA LEU A 23 -1.06 -25.96 -7.01
C LEU A 23 -1.72 -24.63 -6.58
N CYS A 24 -2.96 -24.37 -7.00
CA CYS A 24 -3.85 -23.40 -6.35
C CYS A 24 -4.36 -23.96 -5.00
N LYS A 25 -3.46 -24.42 -4.12
CA LYS A 25 -3.75 -24.37 -2.69
C LYS A 25 -4.02 -22.91 -2.35
N SER A 26 -5.18 -22.62 -1.78
CA SER A 26 -5.56 -21.31 -1.28
C SER A 26 -4.52 -20.86 -0.27
N LYS A 27 -3.48 -20.15 -0.74
CA LYS A 27 -2.54 -19.46 0.12
C LYS A 27 -3.40 -18.49 0.91
N SER A 28 -3.45 -18.64 2.23
CA SER A 28 -4.11 -17.65 3.09
C SER A 28 -3.61 -16.27 2.66
N GLU A 29 -4.52 -15.35 2.35
CA GLU A 29 -4.11 -14.00 1.95
C GLU A 29 -3.18 -13.44 3.02
N LYS A 30 -1.96 -13.01 2.64
CA LYS A 30 -0.94 -12.49 3.56
C LYS A 30 -1.46 -11.29 4.36
N TYR A 31 -2.39 -10.56 3.76
CA TYR A 31 -2.98 -9.33 4.28
C TYR A 31 -4.50 -9.40 4.21
N VAL A 32 -5.15 -8.73 5.14
CA VAL A 32 -6.58 -8.52 5.16
C VAL A 32 -6.92 -7.29 4.33
N TRP A 33 -7.92 -7.45 3.48
CA TRP A 33 -8.37 -6.43 2.53
C TRP A 33 -9.84 -6.13 2.73
N TYR A 34 -10.20 -4.86 2.68
CA TYR A 34 -11.56 -4.36 2.87
C TYR A 34 -12.04 -3.59 1.65
N THR A 35 -13.35 -3.52 1.45
CA THR A 35 -13.96 -2.55 0.55
C THR A 35 -13.91 -1.14 1.17
N PRO A 36 -13.97 -0.06 0.36
CA PRO A 36 -14.03 1.30 0.90
C PRO A 36 -15.19 1.51 1.85
N ARG A 37 -16.35 0.90 1.59
CA ARG A 37 -17.54 1.00 2.46
C ARG A 37 -17.28 0.40 3.83
N GLU A 38 -16.59 -0.73 3.91
CA GLU A 38 -16.23 -1.35 5.20
C GLU A 38 -15.25 -0.47 5.98
N VAL A 39 -14.25 0.11 5.31
CA VAL A 39 -13.30 1.04 5.96
C VAL A 39 -14.02 2.28 6.48
N ILE A 40 -14.94 2.85 5.70
CA ILE A 40 -15.75 4.02 6.11
C ILE A 40 -16.67 3.68 7.27
N ALA A 41 -17.34 2.52 7.24
CA ALA A 41 -18.25 2.08 8.29
C ALA A 41 -17.54 1.80 9.62
N ASN A 42 -16.24 1.51 9.59
CA ASN A 42 -15.42 1.20 10.78
C ASN A 42 -14.34 2.28 11.02
N VAL A 43 -14.62 3.54 10.69
CA VAL A 43 -13.67 4.67 10.85
C VAL A 43 -13.17 4.85 12.30
N ASP A 44 -13.95 4.41 13.28
CA ASP A 44 -13.60 4.48 14.70
C ASP A 44 -12.42 3.55 15.05
N MET A 45 -12.22 2.48 14.28
CA MET A 45 -11.08 1.56 14.42
C MET A 45 -9.78 2.12 13.81
N LEU A 46 -9.89 3.15 12.97
CA LEU A 46 -8.76 3.80 12.33
C LEU A 46 -8.15 4.85 13.26
N GLU A 47 -6.83 5.00 13.17
CA GLU A 47 -6.07 6.00 13.91
C GLU A 47 -5.34 6.98 12.97
N PRO A 48 -5.12 8.23 13.43
CA PRO A 48 -4.16 9.12 12.79
C PRO A 48 -2.78 8.46 12.66
N GLY A 49 -2.21 8.53 11.46
CA GLY A 49 -0.97 7.85 11.09
C GLY A 49 -1.17 6.46 10.47
N ASP A 50 -2.39 5.92 10.39
CA ASP A 50 -2.63 4.68 9.65
C ASP A 50 -2.35 4.87 8.16
N ILE A 51 -1.63 3.91 7.58
CA ILE A 51 -1.30 3.84 6.16
C ILE A 51 -2.40 3.04 5.46
N LEU A 52 -2.97 3.62 4.40
CA LEU A 52 -3.95 2.97 3.55
C LEU A 52 -3.30 2.57 2.22
N ILE A 53 -3.36 1.29 1.88
CA ILE A 53 -2.86 0.77 0.60
C ILE A 53 -4.02 0.26 -0.25
N LEU A 54 -4.17 0.81 -1.45
CA LEU A 54 -5.15 0.31 -2.43
C LEU A 54 -4.57 -0.84 -3.25
N SER A 55 -5.38 -1.88 -3.46
CA SER A 55 -5.02 -3.08 -4.21
C SER A 55 -4.59 -2.79 -5.66
N LYS A 56 -3.73 -3.64 -6.22
CA LYS A 56 -3.33 -3.55 -7.64
C LYS A 56 -4.54 -3.78 -8.56
N ARG A 57 -4.47 -3.22 -9.78
CA ARG A 57 -5.43 -3.45 -10.86
C ARG A 57 -4.71 -3.55 -12.21
N PRO A 58 -5.25 -4.28 -13.20
CA PRO A 58 -4.63 -4.43 -14.52
C PRO A 58 -4.82 -3.18 -15.39
N THR A 59 -4.47 -2.00 -14.88
CA THR A 59 -4.44 -0.72 -15.61
C THR A 59 -3.11 -0.04 -15.37
N LEU A 60 -2.60 0.68 -16.38
CA LEU A 60 -1.27 1.33 -16.31
C LEU A 60 -1.09 2.21 -15.07
N ARG A 61 -2.14 2.90 -14.61
CA ARG A 61 -2.09 3.80 -13.46
C ARG A 61 -2.27 3.10 -12.10
N SER A 62 -2.75 1.86 -12.06
CA SER A 62 -3.10 1.18 -10.80
C SER A 62 -2.46 -0.20 -10.65
N MET A 63 -1.60 -0.61 -11.58
CA MET A 63 -0.90 -1.90 -11.56
C MET A 63 0.06 -2.06 -10.37
N TRP A 64 0.51 -0.96 -9.78
CA TRP A 64 1.45 -0.96 -8.66
C TRP A 64 0.81 -0.81 -7.29
N GLY A 65 -0.51 -0.60 -7.22
CA GLY A 65 -1.17 -0.22 -5.98
C GLY A 65 -1.27 1.30 -5.85
N HIS A 66 -1.55 1.79 -4.66
CA HIS A 66 -1.49 3.21 -4.30
C HIS A 66 -1.40 3.33 -2.78
N ALA A 67 -0.71 4.35 -2.27
CA ALA A 67 -0.49 4.53 -0.84
C ALA A 67 -0.94 5.92 -0.38
N ALA A 68 -1.55 5.96 0.80
CA ALA A 68 -1.98 7.17 1.49
C ALA A 68 -1.78 7.01 3.00
N VAL A 69 -1.86 8.11 3.76
CA VAL A 69 -1.83 8.11 5.23
C VAL A 69 -2.98 8.93 5.77
N LEU A 70 -3.50 8.54 6.94
CA LEU A 70 -4.47 9.32 7.67
C LEU A 70 -3.80 10.43 8.47
N ASN A 71 -4.23 11.68 8.30
CA ASN A 71 -3.76 12.78 9.14
C ASN A 71 -4.44 12.80 10.52
N GLU A 72 -4.13 13.82 11.32
CA GLU A 72 -4.71 14.08 12.65
C GLU A 72 -6.25 14.13 12.68
N HIS A 73 -6.88 14.44 11.55
CA HIS A 73 -8.33 14.50 11.38
C HIS A 73 -8.92 13.27 10.67
N LYS A 74 -8.15 12.17 10.55
CA LYS A 74 -8.52 10.95 9.81
C LYS A 74 -8.91 11.21 8.34
N LYS A 75 -8.37 12.28 7.75
CA LYS A 75 -8.46 12.52 6.30
C LYS A 75 -7.35 11.79 5.59
N ILE A 76 -7.63 11.33 4.37
CA ILE A 76 -6.68 10.71 3.47
C ILE A 76 -5.76 11.80 2.94
N VAL A 77 -4.46 11.68 3.23
CA VAL A 77 -3.41 12.50 2.64
C VAL A 77 -2.59 11.66 1.68
N GLU A 78 -2.44 12.14 0.45
CA GLU A 78 -1.84 11.38 -0.64
C GLU A 78 -1.26 12.24 -1.76
N PHE A 79 -0.52 11.58 -2.65
CA PHE A 79 -0.06 12.12 -3.93
C PHE A 79 -0.72 11.30 -5.06
N PRO A 80 -1.95 11.62 -5.50
CA PRO A 80 -2.77 10.70 -6.29
C PRO A 80 -2.37 10.64 -7.76
N SER A 81 -1.90 11.76 -8.34
CA SER A 81 -1.44 11.79 -9.74
C SER A 81 -0.70 13.08 -10.10
N TYR A 82 -0.11 13.10 -11.31
CA TYR A 82 0.59 14.24 -11.90
C TYR A 82 -0.20 15.55 -11.89
N SER A 83 -1.53 15.51 -12.03
CA SER A 83 -2.38 16.71 -12.11
C SER A 83 -2.81 17.28 -10.76
N ALA A 84 -2.48 16.62 -9.65
CA ALA A 84 -3.00 16.97 -8.32
C ALA A 84 -1.93 17.30 -7.28
N GLY A 85 -0.72 16.72 -7.37
CA GLY A 85 0.30 16.94 -6.32
C GLY A 85 -0.16 16.40 -4.97
N TYR A 86 0.10 17.14 -3.88
CA TYR A 86 -0.49 16.87 -2.56
C TYR A 86 -2.02 16.95 -2.62
N SER A 87 -2.70 15.99 -2.00
CA SER A 87 -4.14 15.97 -1.84
C SER A 87 -4.52 15.55 -0.44
N GLU A 88 -5.47 16.28 0.15
CA GLU A 88 -6.11 15.93 1.41
C GLU A 88 -7.61 15.83 1.17
N SER A 89 -8.19 14.67 1.49
CA SER A 89 -9.61 14.41 1.25
C SER A 89 -10.23 13.60 2.40
N PRO A 90 -11.53 13.77 2.68
CA PRO A 90 -12.20 12.94 3.68
C PRO A 90 -12.26 11.47 3.23
N LEU A 91 -12.36 10.54 4.18
CA LEU A 91 -12.33 9.09 3.90
C LEU A 91 -13.40 8.65 2.87
N TYR A 92 -14.58 9.30 2.88
CA TYR A 92 -15.65 9.01 1.92
C TYR A 92 -15.33 9.40 0.47
N ALA A 93 -14.26 10.17 0.21
CA ALA A 93 -13.79 10.43 -1.16
C ALA A 93 -13.42 9.13 -1.90
N TRP A 94 -13.00 8.10 -1.15
CA TRP A 94 -12.73 6.77 -1.70
C TRP A 94 -13.96 5.86 -1.77
N GLN A 95 -15.16 6.27 -1.33
CA GLN A 95 -16.34 5.39 -1.23
C GLN A 95 -16.67 4.61 -2.51
N ASN A 96 -16.45 5.23 -3.67
CA ASN A 96 -16.78 4.67 -4.98
C ASN A 96 -15.55 4.13 -5.74
N ILE A 97 -14.37 4.10 -5.11
CA ILE A 97 -13.21 3.49 -5.74
C ILE A 97 -13.42 1.97 -5.80
N ASN A 98 -13.35 1.39 -6.99
CA ASN A 98 -13.57 -0.05 -7.16
C ASN A 98 -12.28 -0.86 -6.81
N ARG A 99 -11.63 -0.56 -5.69
CA ARG A 99 -10.40 -1.21 -5.22
C ARG A 99 -10.56 -1.64 -3.77
N LYS A 100 -9.83 -2.68 -3.36
CA LYS A 100 -9.75 -3.03 -1.95
C LYS A 100 -8.70 -2.17 -1.25
N ILE A 101 -8.85 -1.98 0.06
CA ILE A 101 -7.95 -1.23 0.95
C ILE A 101 -7.39 -2.20 1.98
N ALA A 102 -6.08 -2.21 2.14
CA ALA A 102 -5.42 -2.78 3.31
C ALA A 102 -4.95 -1.64 4.21
N ILE A 103 -5.10 -1.81 5.52
CA ILE A 103 -4.78 -0.80 6.54
C ILE A 103 -3.56 -1.29 7.32
N PHE A 104 -2.59 -0.40 7.50
CA PHE A 104 -1.36 -0.70 8.24
C PHE A 104 -1.07 0.37 9.28
N ARG A 105 -0.54 -0.05 10.41
CA ARG A 105 -0.12 0.83 11.49
C ARG A 105 1.34 0.59 11.83
N LEU A 106 2.07 1.64 12.15
CA LEU A 106 3.44 1.51 12.63
C LEU A 106 3.44 0.94 14.05
N LYS A 107 4.17 -0.15 14.26
CA LYS A 107 4.32 -0.77 15.58
C LYS A 107 4.95 0.21 16.57
N GLY A 108 4.35 0.30 17.76
CA GLY A 108 4.80 1.20 18.82
C GLY A 108 4.77 2.68 18.42
N ILE A 109 3.86 3.08 17.52
CA ILE A 109 3.61 4.50 17.26
C ILE A 109 3.07 5.16 18.53
N ASN A 110 3.62 6.33 18.89
CA ASN A 110 3.22 7.11 20.05
C ASN A 110 2.98 8.57 19.66
N ASP A 111 2.48 9.38 20.59
CA ASP A 111 2.10 10.78 20.29
C ASP A 111 3.28 11.64 19.85
N LYS A 112 4.48 11.38 20.38
CA LYS A 112 5.71 12.06 19.95
C LYS A 112 6.00 11.77 18.47
N PHE A 113 5.89 10.51 18.05
CA PHE A 113 6.05 10.12 16.65
C PHE A 113 4.96 10.73 15.78
N LYS A 114 3.69 10.65 16.19
CA LYS A 114 2.54 11.21 15.46
C LYS A 114 2.72 12.72 15.22
N SER A 115 3.15 13.46 16.24
CA SER A 115 3.46 14.89 16.13
C SER A 115 4.52 15.18 15.06
N GLU A 116 5.64 14.45 15.05
CA GLU A 116 6.68 14.66 14.02
C GLU A 116 6.22 14.19 12.63
N LEU A 117 5.44 13.10 12.56
CA LEU A 117 4.84 12.63 11.31
C LEU A 117 3.95 13.69 10.67
N PHE A 118 3.08 14.35 11.45
CA PHE A 118 2.19 15.38 10.89
C PHE A 118 2.94 16.65 10.48
N LYS A 119 4.04 17.01 11.17
CA LYS A 119 4.95 18.07 10.70
C LYS A 119 5.57 17.71 9.35
N GLU A 120 6.10 16.49 9.21
CA GLU A 120 6.68 16.02 7.95
C GLU A 120 5.65 15.98 6.81
N ILE A 121 4.40 15.60 7.10
CA ILE A 121 3.32 15.64 6.11
C ILE A 121 3.03 17.08 5.69
N ASN A 122 2.90 18.01 6.63
CA ASN A 122 2.63 19.43 6.34
C ASN A 122 3.75 20.07 5.49
N ASP A 123 5.00 19.67 5.70
CA ASP A 123 6.15 20.12 4.90
C ASP A 123 6.11 19.63 3.43
N THR A 124 5.15 18.77 3.07
CA THR A 124 4.95 18.27 1.70
C THR A 124 3.84 18.97 0.91
N VAL A 125 3.04 19.84 1.53
CA VAL A 125 1.82 20.42 0.91
C VAL A 125 2.08 21.12 -0.44
N THR A 126 3.24 21.76 -0.59
CA THR A 126 3.61 22.49 -1.81
C THR A 126 4.37 21.64 -2.83
N LYS A 127 4.68 20.37 -2.51
CA LYS A 127 5.49 19.52 -3.38
C LYS A 127 4.67 19.06 -4.59
N PRO A 128 5.23 19.11 -5.80
CA PRO A 128 4.57 18.58 -6.97
C PRO A 128 4.62 17.04 -6.99
N TYR A 129 3.73 16.44 -7.78
CA TYR A 129 3.81 15.02 -8.06
C TYR A 129 4.97 14.73 -9.03
N GLY A 130 5.65 13.60 -8.84
CA GLY A 130 6.41 12.99 -9.94
C GLY A 130 7.15 11.72 -9.58
N LEU A 131 7.33 10.86 -10.58
CA LEU A 131 8.10 9.63 -10.45
C LEU A 131 9.60 9.93 -10.37
N THR A 132 10.29 9.24 -9.48
CA THR A 132 11.74 9.28 -9.30
C THR A 132 12.23 7.88 -8.91
N PHE A 133 13.42 7.52 -9.41
CA PHE A 133 14.09 6.25 -9.11
C PHE A 133 15.12 6.39 -7.99
N HIS A 134 15.05 7.48 -7.23
CA HIS A 134 15.88 7.74 -6.06
C HIS A 134 14.99 7.98 -4.84
N LYS A 135 14.85 6.98 -3.96
CA LYS A 135 13.88 6.99 -2.86
C LYS A 135 14.00 8.17 -1.90
N ASN A 136 15.21 8.69 -1.71
CA ASN A 136 15.45 9.86 -0.85
C ASN A 136 15.31 11.22 -1.57
N PHE A 137 14.87 11.25 -2.84
CA PHE A 137 14.64 12.51 -3.58
C PHE A 137 13.30 13.12 -3.21
N ASP A 138 13.30 14.34 -2.66
CA ASP A 138 12.10 14.92 -2.07
C ASP A 138 11.63 16.23 -2.73
N LYS A 139 12.13 16.58 -3.92
CA LYS A 139 11.64 17.78 -4.66
C LYS A 139 10.31 17.56 -5.39
N ARG A 140 9.95 16.31 -5.66
CA ARG A 140 8.64 15.87 -6.17
C ARG A 140 8.38 14.48 -5.64
N LEU A 141 7.12 14.14 -5.38
CA LEU A 141 6.77 12.92 -4.69
C LEU A 141 5.72 12.13 -5.48
N TYR A 142 5.81 10.81 -5.42
CA TYR A 142 4.70 9.92 -5.76
C TYR A 142 4.20 9.24 -4.48
N CYS A 143 3.05 8.57 -4.58
CA CYS A 143 2.29 8.13 -3.42
C CYS A 143 3.09 7.36 -2.36
N SER A 144 3.76 6.26 -2.72
CA SER A 144 4.52 5.46 -1.76
C SER A 144 5.84 6.10 -1.31
N GLN A 145 6.50 6.90 -2.15
CA GLN A 145 7.67 7.67 -1.69
C GLN A 145 7.31 8.71 -0.65
N PHE A 146 6.17 9.38 -0.83
CA PHE A 146 5.66 10.31 0.17
C PHE A 146 5.53 9.62 1.52
N ILE A 147 4.86 8.46 1.58
CA ILE A 147 4.72 7.66 2.82
C ILE A 147 6.09 7.28 3.39
N TYR A 148 6.97 6.70 2.57
CA TYR A 148 8.31 6.31 3.03
C TYR A 148 9.10 7.49 3.63
N LEU A 149 9.11 8.64 2.95
CA LEU A 149 9.89 9.79 3.40
C LEU A 149 9.36 10.42 4.69
N VAL A 150 8.04 10.63 4.81
CA VAL A 150 7.48 11.27 6.01
C VAL A 150 7.64 10.39 7.24
N PHE A 151 7.48 9.07 7.11
CA PHE A 151 7.71 8.12 8.21
C PHE A 151 9.19 8.02 8.59
N LYS A 152 10.08 7.97 7.59
CA LYS A 152 11.52 7.93 7.82
C LYS A 152 12.01 9.17 8.56
N LYS A 153 11.68 10.36 8.04
CA LYS A 153 12.09 11.64 8.66
C LYS A 153 11.48 11.84 10.05
N ALA A 154 10.22 11.45 10.25
CA ALA A 154 9.61 11.46 11.58
C ALA A 154 10.34 10.54 12.57
N GLY A 155 10.74 9.35 12.11
CA GLY A 155 11.60 8.43 12.86
C GLY A 155 12.91 9.07 13.28
N GLU A 156 13.64 9.63 12.32
CA GLU A 156 14.92 10.32 12.56
C GLU A 156 14.79 11.40 13.64
N ARG A 157 13.73 12.23 13.58
CA ARG A 157 13.46 13.29 14.58
C ARG A 157 13.19 12.79 15.98
N VAL A 158 12.66 11.57 16.13
CA VAL A 158 12.39 10.97 17.45
C VAL A 158 13.45 9.94 17.86
N GLY A 159 14.52 9.78 17.09
CA GLY A 159 15.61 8.83 17.36
C GLY A 159 15.23 7.37 17.10
N ARG A 160 14.32 7.11 16.15
CA ARG A 160 13.91 5.77 15.71
C ARG A 160 14.32 5.55 14.26
N ASP A 161 14.95 4.43 13.98
CA ASP A 161 15.20 4.01 12.61
C ASP A 161 13.92 3.41 12.00
N ILE A 162 13.30 4.15 11.08
CA ILE A 162 12.07 3.75 10.38
C ILE A 162 12.36 3.67 8.88
N ASP A 163 12.71 2.48 8.41
CA ASP A 163 12.78 2.15 6.98
C ASP A 163 11.58 1.27 6.59
N LEU A 164 10.61 1.87 5.89
CA LEU A 164 9.44 1.17 5.39
C LEU A 164 9.68 0.47 4.05
N ASP A 165 10.83 0.65 3.41
CA ASP A 165 11.16 -0.03 2.16
C ASP A 165 11.73 -1.44 2.43
N SER A 166 10.89 -2.45 2.24
CA SER A 166 11.26 -3.84 2.53
C SER A 166 12.29 -4.45 1.57
N ASN A 167 12.53 -3.84 0.40
CA ASN A 167 13.41 -4.40 -0.63
C ASN A 167 14.75 -3.64 -0.78
N GLY A 168 14.86 -2.46 -0.18
CA GLY A 168 16.08 -1.65 -0.15
C GLY A 168 16.44 -0.97 -1.48
N GLY A 169 15.55 -1.02 -2.47
CA GLY A 169 15.76 -0.50 -3.82
C GLY A 169 15.76 1.03 -3.92
N GLY A 170 16.02 1.54 -5.11
CA GLY A 170 15.94 2.98 -5.40
C GLY A 170 14.51 3.51 -5.54
N TRP A 171 13.53 2.63 -5.73
CA TRP A 171 12.13 2.98 -5.99
C TRP A 171 11.22 2.23 -5.02
N VAL A 172 10.43 2.97 -4.23
CA VAL A 172 9.60 2.40 -3.16
C VAL A 172 8.19 2.19 -3.68
N MET A 173 7.71 0.95 -3.77
CA MET A 173 6.35 0.65 -4.19
C MET A 173 5.39 0.58 -3.00
N PRO A 174 4.08 0.77 -3.21
CA PRO A 174 3.09 0.58 -2.15
C PRO A 174 3.17 -0.80 -1.47
N PHE A 175 3.52 -1.84 -2.23
CA PHE A 175 3.63 -3.20 -1.70
C PHE A 175 4.95 -3.47 -0.97
N ASP A 176 6.00 -2.67 -1.23
CA ASP A 176 7.24 -2.73 -0.44
C ASP A 176 6.96 -2.20 0.98
N ILE A 177 6.12 -1.17 1.09
CA ILE A 177 5.64 -0.65 2.39
C ILE A 177 4.85 -1.73 3.13
N MET A 178 3.90 -2.39 2.46
CA MET A 178 3.09 -3.46 3.06
C MET A 178 3.94 -4.58 3.66
N ASP A 179 5.05 -4.90 3.00
CA ASP A 179 5.96 -5.98 3.39
C ASP A 179 6.93 -5.58 4.52
N SER A 180 6.91 -4.32 4.97
CA SER A 180 7.76 -3.86 6.08
C SER A 180 7.41 -4.56 7.41
N PRO A 181 8.40 -5.13 8.13
CA PRO A 181 8.18 -5.77 9.42
C PRO A 181 7.82 -4.77 10.53
N LEU A 182 8.02 -3.47 10.29
CA LEU A 182 7.68 -2.39 11.22
C LEU A 182 6.18 -2.14 11.28
N LEU A 183 5.41 -2.65 10.32
CA LEU A 183 3.97 -2.46 10.23
C LEU A 183 3.20 -3.66 10.76
N GLU A 184 2.02 -3.39 11.31
CA GLU A 184 0.97 -4.37 11.59
C GLU A 184 -0.22 -4.13 10.67
N ASN A 185 -0.81 -5.21 10.14
CA ASN A 185 -2.01 -5.12 9.32
C ASN A 185 -3.26 -5.11 10.21
N ILE A 186 -4.02 -4.01 10.14
CA ILE A 186 -5.15 -3.77 11.02
C ILE A 186 -6.37 -4.60 10.60
N LYS A 187 -6.97 -5.24 11.61
CA LYS A 187 -8.23 -5.97 11.47
C LYS A 187 -9.41 -5.10 11.91
N LEU A 188 -10.37 -4.88 11.03
CA LEU A 188 -11.60 -4.14 11.35
C LEU A 188 -12.61 -5.00 12.10
N TYR A 189 -12.51 -6.32 11.94
CA TYR A 189 -13.33 -7.31 12.62
C TYR A 189 -12.42 -8.25 13.42
N SER A 190 -12.82 -8.54 14.66
CA SER A 190 -12.18 -9.52 15.55
C SER A 190 -12.62 -10.93 15.24
#